data_AF-A0A960Q4H8-F1
#
_entry.id   AF-A0A960Q4H8-F1
#
_cell.length_a   1.000
_cell.length_b   1.000
_cell.length_c   1.000
_cell.angle_alpha   90.00
_cell.angle_beta   90.00
_cell.angle_gamma   90.00
#
_symmetry.space_group_name_H-M   'P 1'
#
loop_
_entity.id
_entity.type
_entity.pdbx_description
1 polymer ?
#
loop_
_entity_poly.entity_id
_entity_poly.type
_entity_poly.pdbx_seq_one_letter_code
_entity_poly.pdbx_strand_id
1 'polypeptide(L)'
;GIVPGGGVALLNCASVVAALKLEGDQAVGAEIVRRALESPIRQIVANAGLEGAIVVQKVLDNKDVNFGFNCRTEEYGDLKKMGVIDPTKVTRTALENAASVAGLLLMTEVVLADKPEKNSGGGGMPDMGGMGGMGGMGGMM
;
A
#
# COMPACT_ATOMS: atom_id res chain seq x y z
N GLY A 1 -7.94 -2.95 -22.26
CA GLY A 1 -6.76 -3.55 -22.90
C GLY A 1 -5.86 -4.16 -21.85
N ILE A 2 -4.64 -4.51 -22.24
CA ILE A 2 -3.59 -5.06 -21.36
C ILE A 2 -2.31 -4.22 -21.48
N VAL A 3 -1.55 -4.13 -20.39
CA VAL A 3 -0.28 -3.42 -20.28
C VAL A 3 0.78 -4.38 -19.72
N PRO A 4 2.08 -4.12 -19.94
CA PRO A 4 3.13 -4.91 -19.28
C PRO A 4 2.99 -4.79 -17.76
N GLY A 5 3.01 -5.93 -17.07
CA GLY A 5 2.89 -5.96 -15.61
C GLY A 5 4.19 -5.61 -14.89
N GLY A 6 4.34 -6.10 -13.66
CA GLY A 6 5.59 -5.97 -12.90
C GLY A 6 5.97 -4.52 -12.55
N GLY A 7 5.01 -3.60 -12.56
CA GLY A 7 5.24 -2.17 -12.33
C GLY A 7 5.82 -1.40 -13.52
N VAL A 8 6.13 -2.06 -14.64
CA VAL A 8 6.71 -1.41 -15.84
C VAL A 8 5.76 -0.40 -16.47
N ALA A 9 4.45 -0.72 -16.53
CA ALA A 9 3.46 0.22 -17.05
C ALA A 9 3.46 1.57 -16.29
N LEU A 10 3.57 1.53 -14.95
CA LEU A 10 3.62 2.74 -14.12
C LEU A 10 4.97 3.45 -14.27
N LEU A 11 6.07 2.72 -14.34
CA LEU A 11 7.41 3.27 -14.59
C LEU A 11 7.46 4.04 -15.92
N ASN A 12 6.85 3.51 -16.99
CA ASN A 12 6.76 4.20 -18.27
C ASN A 12 5.96 5.52 -18.17
N CYS A 13 4.92 5.56 -17.34
CA CYS A 13 4.18 6.79 -17.07
C CYS A 13 5.04 7.83 -16.35
N ALA A 14 6.02 7.43 -15.54
CA ALA A 14 6.90 8.37 -14.84
C ALA A 14 7.68 9.26 -15.82
N SER A 15 8.17 8.70 -16.94
CA SER A 15 8.85 9.46 -18.00
C SER A 15 7.93 10.48 -18.67
N VAL A 16 6.64 10.17 -18.80
CA VAL A 16 5.64 11.10 -19.35
C VAL A 16 5.36 12.23 -18.37
N VAL A 17 5.25 11.94 -17.07
CA VAL A 17 5.08 12.95 -16.02
C VAL A 17 6.28 13.89 -15.97
N ALA A 18 7.50 13.36 -16.10
CA ALA A 18 8.73 14.16 -16.13
C ALA A 18 8.82 15.12 -17.32
N ALA A 19 8.11 14.84 -18.42
CA ALA A 19 8.08 15.68 -19.61
C ALA A 19 7.05 16.83 -19.51
N LEU A 20 6.23 16.87 -18.45
CA LEU A 20 5.26 17.95 -18.24
C LEU A 20 5.98 19.26 -17.92
N LYS A 21 5.57 20.33 -18.59
CA LYS A 21 6.06 21.68 -18.32
C LYS A 21 5.15 22.33 -17.29
N LEU A 22 5.57 22.28 -16.02
CA LEU A 22 4.83 22.80 -14.87
C LEU A 22 5.73 23.74 -14.06
N GLU A 23 5.14 24.64 -13.29
CA GLU A 23 5.85 25.64 -12.50
C GLU A 23 5.36 25.63 -11.04
N GLY A 24 6.20 26.12 -10.13
CA GLY A 24 5.88 26.23 -8.70
C GLY A 24 5.44 24.91 -8.07
N ASP A 25 4.39 24.97 -7.26
CA ASP A 25 3.87 23.81 -6.50
C ASP A 25 3.38 22.67 -7.39
N GLN A 26 2.93 22.97 -8.62
CA GLN A 26 2.53 21.93 -9.57
C GLN A 26 3.71 21.08 -10.01
N ALA A 27 4.88 21.68 -10.21
CA ALA A 27 6.10 20.95 -10.54
C ALA A 27 6.53 20.03 -9.39
N VAL A 28 6.42 20.50 -8.15
CA VAL A 28 6.70 19.71 -6.95
C VAL A 28 5.73 18.52 -6.85
N GLY A 29 4.43 18.75 -7.05
CA GLY A 29 3.42 17.69 -7.06
C GLY A 29 3.67 16.64 -8.14
N ALA A 30 4.04 17.07 -9.35
CA ALA A 30 4.41 16.16 -10.43
C ALA A 30 5.63 15.30 -10.09
N GLU A 31 6.66 15.88 -9.45
CA GLU A 31 7.84 15.12 -9.00
C GLU A 31 7.49 14.07 -7.93
N ILE A 32 6.57 14.38 -7.01
CA ILE A 32 6.06 13.41 -6.03
C ILE A 32 5.40 12.23 -6.75
N VAL A 33 4.51 12.51 -7.71
CA VAL A 33 3.84 11.47 -8.50
C VAL A 33 4.85 10.66 -9.31
N ARG A 34 5.81 11.31 -9.97
CA ARG A 34 6.87 10.66 -10.75
C ARG A 34 7.63 9.65 -9.90
N ARG A 35 8.05 10.03 -8.69
CA ARG A 35 8.75 9.15 -7.75
C ARG A 35 7.86 8.01 -7.26
N ALA A 36 6.58 8.29 -6.96
CA ALA A 36 5.64 7.27 -6.51
C ALA A 36 5.40 6.18 -7.57
N LEU A 37 5.39 6.55 -8.86
CA LEU A 37 5.20 5.61 -9.98
C LEU A 37 6.34 4.59 -10.12
N GLU A 38 7.55 4.89 -9.63
CA GLU A 38 8.67 3.94 -9.59
C GLU A 38 8.57 2.95 -8.42
N SER A 39 7.82 3.28 -7.37
CA SER A 39 7.77 2.49 -6.14
C SER A 39 7.30 1.04 -6.34
N PRO A 40 6.28 0.74 -7.18
CA PRO A 40 5.77 -0.62 -7.33
C PRO A 40 6.82 -1.60 -7.87
N ILE A 41 7.55 -1.23 -8.93
CA ILE A 41 8.60 -2.09 -9.49
C ILE A 41 9.73 -2.30 -8.48
N ARG A 42 10.15 -1.26 -7.76
CA ARG A 42 11.17 -1.36 -6.70
C ARG A 42 10.74 -2.31 -5.60
N GLN A 43 9.48 -2.22 -5.16
CA GLN A 43 8.95 -3.10 -4.13
C GLN A 43 8.88 -4.55 -4.58
N ILE A 44 8.45 -4.81 -5.82
CA ILE A 44 8.39 -6.17 -6.38
C ILE A 44 9.80 -6.78 -6.45
N VAL A 45 10.79 -6.02 -6.94
CA VAL A 45 12.18 -6.47 -7.05
C VAL A 45 12.80 -6.70 -5.67
N ALA A 46 12.55 -5.81 -4.70
CA ALA A 46 13.02 -5.98 -3.32
C ALA A 46 12.42 -7.22 -2.67
N ASN A 47 11.13 -7.51 -2.92
CA ASN A 47 10.48 -8.72 -2.43
C ASN A 47 11.08 -10.00 -3.05
N ALA A 48 11.69 -9.90 -4.23
CA ALA A 48 12.46 -10.98 -4.86
C ALA A 48 13.91 -11.07 -4.33
N GLY A 49 14.31 -10.23 -3.37
CA GLY A 49 15.66 -10.23 -2.79
C GLY A 49 16.72 -9.56 -3.69
N LEU A 50 16.29 -8.79 -4.69
CA LEU A 50 17.16 -8.17 -5.69
C LEU A 50 17.23 -6.65 -5.51
N GLU A 51 18.24 -6.02 -6.12
CA GLU A 51 18.44 -4.58 -6.04
C GLU A 51 17.55 -3.81 -7.03
N GLY A 52 16.53 -3.13 -6.51
CA GLY A 52 15.53 -2.40 -7.29
C GLY A 52 16.11 -1.29 -8.17
N ALA A 53 17.15 -0.60 -7.72
CA ALA A 53 17.73 0.51 -8.47
C ALA A 53 18.34 0.05 -9.81
N ILE A 54 19.00 -1.11 -9.83
CA ILE A 54 19.63 -1.67 -11.03
C ILE A 54 18.57 -2.07 -12.05
N VAL A 55 17.49 -2.70 -11.59
CA VAL A 55 16.39 -3.14 -12.45
C VAL A 55 15.68 -1.93 -13.08
N VAL A 56 15.31 -0.95 -12.26
CA VAL A 56 14.62 0.27 -12.73
C VAL A 56 15.45 0.98 -13.78
N GLN A 57 16.75 1.19 -13.54
CA GLN A 57 17.62 1.88 -14.50
C GLN A 57 17.68 1.13 -15.83
N LYS A 58 17.90 -0.19 -15.81
CA LYS A 58 17.93 -1.01 -17.03
C LYS A 58 16.63 -0.98 -17.83
N VAL A 59 15.49 -0.90 -17.15
CA VAL A 59 14.19 -0.77 -17.82
C VAL A 59 14.03 0.61 -18.46
N LEU A 60 14.41 1.68 -17.75
CA LEU A 60 14.34 3.05 -18.26
C LEU A 60 15.29 3.32 -19.44
N ASP A 61 16.45 2.66 -19.47
CA ASP A 61 17.42 2.79 -20.56
C ASP A 61 16.92 2.14 -21.88
N ASN A 62 15.87 1.32 -21.81
CA ASN A 62 15.29 0.67 -22.98
C ASN A 62 14.11 1.49 -23.55
N LYS A 63 14.00 1.55 -24.88
CA LYS A 63 12.93 2.27 -25.58
C LYS A 63 11.66 1.45 -25.77
N ASP A 64 11.73 0.12 -25.65
CA ASP A 64 10.55 -0.73 -25.77
C ASP A 64 9.71 -0.64 -24.50
N VAL A 65 8.49 -0.13 -24.64
CA VAL A 65 7.54 0.02 -23.54
C VAL A 65 7.16 -1.30 -22.88
N ASN A 66 7.35 -2.44 -23.54
CA ASN A 66 7.06 -3.77 -22.98
C ASN A 66 8.29 -4.40 -22.33
N PHE A 67 9.48 -3.81 -22.49
CA PHE A 67 10.69 -4.33 -21.87
C PHE A 67 10.62 -4.16 -20.36
N GLY A 68 10.95 -5.23 -19.64
CA GLY A 68 10.89 -5.26 -18.20
C GLY A 68 11.72 -6.38 -17.62
N PHE A 69 11.62 -6.54 -16.31
CA PHE A 69 12.28 -7.61 -15.58
C PHE A 69 11.25 -8.55 -14.96
N ASN A 70 11.30 -9.81 -15.35
CA ASN A 70 10.42 -10.84 -14.82
C ASN A 70 11.02 -11.40 -13.53
N CYS A 71 10.55 -10.94 -12.37
CA CYS A 71 11.07 -11.37 -11.06
C CYS A 71 10.86 -12.86 -10.76
N ARG A 72 9.99 -13.56 -11.50
CA ARG A 72 9.78 -15.00 -11.32
C ARG A 72 10.87 -15.84 -11.98
N THR A 73 11.42 -15.37 -13.10
CA THR A 73 12.48 -16.06 -13.86
C THR A 73 13.83 -15.36 -13.80
N GLU A 74 13.87 -14.15 -13.23
CA GLU A 74 15.03 -13.26 -13.17
C GLU A 74 15.61 -12.88 -14.54
N GLU A 75 14.75 -12.80 -15.55
CA GLU A 75 15.12 -12.47 -16.93
C GLU A 75 14.56 -11.11 -17.38
N TYR A 76 15.35 -10.41 -18.20
CA TYR A 76 14.90 -9.21 -18.90
C TYR A 76 14.30 -9.55 -20.25
N GLY A 77 13.24 -8.86 -20.63
CA GLY A 77 12.67 -8.98 -21.97
C GLY A 77 11.26 -8.40 -22.06
N ASP A 78 10.56 -8.77 -23.13
CA ASP A 78 9.18 -8.35 -23.36
C ASP A 78 8.22 -9.06 -22.39
N LEU A 79 7.75 -8.32 -21.38
CA LEU A 79 6.89 -8.86 -20.34
C LEU A 79 5.55 -9.37 -20.87
N LYS A 80 5.03 -8.80 -21.97
CA LYS A 80 3.79 -9.29 -22.57
C LYS A 80 4.00 -10.67 -23.19
N LYS A 81 5.11 -10.87 -23.90
CA LYS A 81 5.48 -12.19 -24.46
C LYS A 81 5.77 -13.21 -23.37
N MET A 82 6.34 -12.77 -22.25
CA MET A 82 6.59 -13.60 -21.07
C MET A 82 5.33 -13.90 -20.23
N GLY A 83 4.17 -13.35 -20.62
CA GLY A 83 2.90 -13.55 -19.92
C GLY A 83 2.73 -12.75 -18.62
N VAL A 84 3.62 -11.80 -18.34
CA VAL A 84 3.53 -10.86 -17.22
C VAL A 84 2.74 -9.64 -17.67
N ILE A 85 1.42 -9.74 -17.57
CA ILE A 85 0.48 -8.73 -18.06
C ILE A 85 -0.49 -8.30 -16.97
N ASP A 86 -0.83 -7.02 -16.98
CA ASP A 86 -1.88 -6.46 -16.14
C ASP A 86 -3.02 -5.91 -17.01
N PRO A 87 -4.30 -6.09 -16.63
CA PRO A 87 -5.39 -5.39 -17.28
C PRO A 87 -5.25 -3.88 -17.07
N THR A 88 -5.37 -3.08 -18.14
CA THR A 88 -5.23 -1.61 -18.06
C THR A 88 -6.12 -0.98 -16.98
N LYS A 89 -7.33 -1.52 -16.81
CA LYS A 89 -8.29 -1.05 -15.79
C LYS A 89 -7.71 -1.21 -14.38
N VAL A 90 -7.03 -2.31 -14.09
CA VAL A 90 -6.48 -2.58 -12.75
C VAL A 90 -5.39 -1.56 -12.44
N THR A 91 -4.41 -1.39 -13.32
CA THR A 91 -3.31 -0.44 -13.12
C THR A 91 -3.81 1.00 -12.99
N ARG A 92 -4.75 1.41 -13.86
CA ARG A 92 -5.34 2.75 -13.83
C ARG A 92 -6.11 3.00 -12.53
N THR A 93 -7.05 2.12 -12.20
CA THR A 93 -7.91 2.29 -11.03
C THR A 93 -7.11 2.23 -9.74
N ALA A 94 -6.05 1.42 -9.67
CA ALA A 94 -5.13 1.42 -8.53
C ALA A 94 -4.46 2.79 -8.32
N LEU A 95 -3.95 3.41 -9.39
CA LEU A 95 -3.33 4.73 -9.31
C LEU A 95 -4.34 5.82 -8.94
N GLU A 96 -5.51 5.83 -9.58
CA GLU A 96 -6.57 6.81 -9.31
C GLU A 96 -7.05 6.74 -7.85
N ASN A 97 -7.28 5.54 -7.33
CA ASN A 97 -7.70 5.34 -5.94
C ASN A 97 -6.60 5.75 -4.96
N ALA A 98 -5.34 5.40 -5.24
CA ALA A 98 -4.20 5.80 -4.41
C ALA A 98 -4.05 7.32 -4.35
N ALA A 99 -4.14 8.00 -5.51
CA ALA A 99 -4.09 9.46 -5.58
C ALA A 99 -5.26 10.12 -4.85
N SER A 100 -6.46 9.56 -4.94
CA SER A 100 -7.66 10.04 -4.23
C SER A 100 -7.47 10.01 -2.72
N VAL A 101 -7.02 8.88 -2.17
CA VAL A 101 -6.76 8.73 -0.72
C VAL A 101 -5.60 9.63 -0.28
N ALA A 102 -4.52 9.70 -1.06
CA ALA A 102 -3.39 10.58 -0.75
C ALA A 102 -3.83 12.05 -0.71
N GLY A 103 -4.64 12.50 -1.68
CA GLY A 103 -5.19 13.85 -1.71
C GLY A 103 -6.09 14.16 -0.52
N LEU A 104 -6.97 13.22 -0.15
CA LEU A 104 -7.80 13.33 1.05
C LEU A 104 -6.93 13.54 2.30
N LEU A 105 -5.92 12.69 2.49
CA LEU A 105 -5.04 12.75 3.66
C LEU A 105 -4.21 14.04 3.72
N LEU A 106 -3.67 14.49 2.58
CA LEU A 106 -2.87 15.72 2.51
C LEU A 106 -3.67 16.99 2.82
N MET A 107 -4.97 16.99 2.56
CA MET A 107 -5.86 18.12 2.87
C MET A 107 -6.57 17.98 4.22
N THR A 108 -6.32 16.89 4.96
CA THR A 108 -6.95 16.64 6.26
C THR A 108 -6.15 17.33 7.36
N GLU A 109 -6.64 18.47 7.84
CA GLU A 109 -5.98 19.25 8.90
C GLU A 109 -6.18 18.66 10.30
N VAL A 110 -7.32 17.99 10.55
CA VAL A 110 -7.70 17.49 11.88
C VAL A 110 -8.36 16.12 11.77
N VAL A 111 -7.91 15.19 12.62
CA VAL A 111 -8.54 13.88 12.83
C VAL A 111 -9.02 13.82 14.28
N LEU A 112 -10.33 13.65 14.47
CA LEU A 112 -10.92 13.41 15.79
C LEU A 112 -11.12 11.90 15.96
N ALA A 113 -10.68 11.37 17.09
CA ALA A 113 -10.86 9.97 17.45
C ALA A 113 -11.53 9.87 18.83
N ASP A 114 -12.51 8.98 18.93
CA ASP A 114 -13.15 8.68 20.22
C ASP A 114 -12.17 7.93 21.14
N LYS A 115 -12.29 8.20 22.44
CA LYS A 115 -11.47 7.50 23.43
C LYS A 115 -11.85 6.01 23.42
N PRO A 116 -10.87 5.09 23.46
CA PRO A 116 -11.17 3.67 23.59
C PRO A 116 -12.05 3.43 24.81
N GLU A 117 -13.25 2.88 24.59
CA GLU A 117 -14.11 2.48 25.68
C GLU A 117 -13.42 1.36 26.46
N LYS A 118 -13.37 1.50 27.79
CA LYS A 118 -13.03 0.34 28.64
C LYS A 118 -14.23 -0.59 28.54
N ASN A 119 -14.13 -1.65 27.74
CA ASN A 119 -15.12 -2.71 27.72
C ASN A 119 -15.39 -3.21 29.15
N SER A 120 -16.56 -2.89 29.69
CA SER A 120 -17.15 -3.54 30.87
C SER A 120 -17.73 -4.88 30.44
N GLY A 121 -16.85 -5.85 30.18
CA GLY A 121 -17.26 -7.16 29.68
C GLY A 121 -16.15 -8.20 29.77
N GLY A 122 -15.76 -8.57 30.99
CA GLY A 122 -15.02 -9.79 31.28
C GLY A 122 -15.84 -10.63 32.25
N GLY A 123 -16.54 -11.64 31.74
CA GLY A 123 -17.16 -12.67 32.56
C GLY A 123 -16.10 -13.36 33.42
N GLY A 124 -16.35 -13.40 34.71
CA GLY A 124 -15.53 -14.09 35.70
C GLY A 124 -16.41 -14.60 36.83
N MET A 125 -17.06 -15.74 36.58
CA MET A 125 -17.48 -16.80 37.52
C MET A 125 -18.38 -16.42 38.73
N PRO A 126 -19.50 -17.15 38.97
CA PRO A 126 -20.19 -17.08 40.25
C PRO A 126 -19.25 -17.62 41.33
N ASP A 127 -19.13 -16.87 42.42
CA ASP A 127 -18.27 -17.19 43.56
C ASP A 127 -18.78 -18.47 44.25
N MET A 128 -18.29 -19.63 43.78
CA MET A 128 -18.41 -20.91 44.44
C MET A 128 -17.14 -21.11 45.29
N GLY A 129 -17.29 -21.09 46.60
CA GLY A 129 -16.33 -21.75 47.49
C GLY A 129 -15.93 -21.00 48.76
N GLY A 130 -16.86 -20.91 49.70
CA GLY A 130 -16.68 -21.24 51.12
C GLY A 130 -15.52 -20.65 51.93
N MET A 131 -15.86 -19.97 53.03
CA MET A 131 -15.25 -20.23 54.34
C MET A 131 -16.07 -19.56 55.47
N GLY A 132 -16.30 -20.32 56.55
CA GLY A 132 -16.77 -19.99 57.91
C GLY A 132 -17.27 -18.57 58.25
N GLY A 133 -18.40 -18.40 58.93
CA GLY A 133 -18.75 -19.05 60.19
C GLY A 133 -18.61 -18.06 61.35
N MET A 134 -19.70 -17.38 61.71
CA MET A 134 -19.93 -16.70 63.00
C MET A 134 -21.42 -16.30 62.97
N GLY A 135 -22.32 -16.97 63.67
CA GLY A 135 -22.49 -16.86 65.12
C GLY A 135 -23.72 -15.98 65.36
N GLY A 136 -24.83 -16.61 65.77
CA GLY A 136 -26.16 -16.02 65.69
C GLY A 136 -26.56 -15.02 66.79
N MET A 137 -27.73 -14.44 66.58
CA MET A 137 -28.64 -13.90 67.61
C MET A 137 -30.00 -13.74 66.90
N GLY A 138 -30.98 -14.64 67.12
CA GLY A 138 -32.07 -14.45 68.08
C GLY A 138 -32.92 -13.21 67.69
N GLY A 139 -34.12 -13.30 67.13
CA GLY A 139 -35.33 -13.93 67.69
C GLY A 139 -36.13 -12.88 68.50
N MET A 140 -37.39 -12.61 68.09
CA MET A 140 -38.44 -11.80 68.74
C MET A 140 -38.23 -10.26 68.76
N MET A 141 -39.22 -9.40 68.47
CA MET A 141 -40.69 -9.48 68.48
C MET A 141 -41.30 -8.83 67.21
#